data_AF-A0A7L2R6P1-F1
#
_entry.id   AF-A0A7L2R6P1-F1
#
_cell.length_a   1.000
_cell.length_b   1.000
_cell.length_c   1.000
_cell.angle_alpha   90.00
_cell.angle_beta   90.00
_cell.angle_gamma   90.00
#
_symmetry.space_group_name_H-M   'P 1'
#
loop_
_entity.id
_entity.type
_entity.pdbx_description
1 polymer ?
#
loop_
_entity_poly.entity_id
_entity_poly.type
_entity_poly.pdbx_seq_one_letter_code
_entity_poly.pdbx_strand_id
1 'polypeptide(L)'
;RGRPLQESFTRLVEACSDPSLTMDRWLCRLDSSRWLSHVKAALSTACLAAQCLDREGCKVLVHGAEGTDTTLLVTALAQLILDPSCRSLEGFQELLEREWIEVRGAVSRVGVAARLGALTRRHPCHPQAGHPFQLRCARSASPHARGKQEAPVFLLFLDCVWQLGRQFPFSLQFGEQLLLTLFDNAYASAYGTFLCNSERERSVLCKVKESTHSLWGWLNQPEEKQKYLNPLYSHNPLVIWPSVEPQSIQLWQG
;
A
#
# COMPACT_ATOMS: atom_id res chain seq x y z
N ARG A 1 0.49 -17.41 6.84
CA ARG A 1 -0.88 -17.48 6.26
C ARG A 1 -1.14 -16.28 5.33
N GLY A 2 -0.23 -16.00 4.39
CA GLY A 2 -0.46 -15.10 3.23
C GLY A 2 -0.74 -15.87 1.93
N ARG A 3 -0.97 -17.19 2.05
CA ARG A 3 -1.11 -18.10 0.91
C ARG A 3 -2.24 -17.71 -0.06
N PRO A 4 -3.45 -17.29 0.39
CA PRO A 4 -4.52 -16.97 -0.57
C PRO A 4 -4.17 -15.81 -1.48
N LEU A 5 -3.58 -14.74 -0.94
CA LEU A 5 -3.18 -13.57 -1.73
C LEU A 5 -1.96 -13.88 -2.61
N GLN A 6 -0.99 -14.64 -2.10
CA GLN A 6 0.16 -15.07 -2.90
C GLN A 6 -0.26 -15.98 -4.06
N GLU A 7 -1.13 -16.97 -3.81
CA GLU A 7 -1.68 -17.84 -4.84
C GLU A 7 -2.52 -17.07 -5.86
N SER A 8 -3.30 -16.08 -5.40
CA SER A 8 -4.06 -15.19 -6.27
C SER A 8 -3.13 -14.45 -7.23
N PHE A 9 -2.06 -13.86 -6.71
CA PHE A 9 -1.07 -13.17 -7.53
C PHE A 9 -0.31 -14.12 -8.48
N THR A 10 0.08 -15.31 -8.02
CA THR A 10 0.72 -16.31 -8.89
C THR A 10 -0.18 -16.69 -10.07
N ARG A 11 -1.48 -16.95 -9.82
CA ARG A 11 -2.44 -17.25 -10.89
C ARG A 11 -2.64 -16.08 -11.85
N LEU A 12 -2.61 -14.84 -11.34
CA LEU A 12 -2.67 -13.65 -12.18
C LEU A 12 -1.46 -13.56 -13.12
N VAL A 13 -0.25 -13.72 -12.58
CA VAL A 13 0.99 -13.69 -13.36
C VAL A 13 0.99 -14.79 -14.43
N GLU A 14 0.56 -16.00 -14.09
CA GLU A 14 0.39 -17.10 -15.04
C GLU A 14 -0.60 -16.77 -16.17
N ALA A 15 -1.69 -16.08 -15.85
CA ALA A 15 -2.67 -15.63 -16.85
C ALA A 15 -2.09 -14.56 -17.78
N CYS A 16 -1.31 -13.62 -17.27
CA CYS A 16 -0.66 -12.57 -18.06
C CYS A 16 0.52 -13.08 -18.92
N SER A 17 1.16 -14.18 -18.52
CA SER A 17 2.35 -14.70 -19.21
C SER A 17 2.04 -15.53 -20.47
N ASP A 18 0.76 -15.81 -20.73
CA ASP A 18 0.33 -16.67 -21.83
C ASP A 18 -0.31 -15.84 -22.97
N PRO A 19 0.47 -15.42 -23.98
CA PRO A 19 -0.03 -14.57 -25.06
C PRO A 19 -0.92 -15.34 -26.07
N SER A 20 -1.05 -16.66 -25.93
CA SER A 20 -1.80 -17.50 -26.86
C SER A 20 -3.30 -17.59 -26.53
N LEU A 21 -3.72 -16.95 -25.43
CA LEU A 21 -5.10 -17.04 -24.94
C LEU A 21 -6.07 -16.22 -25.78
N THR A 22 -7.18 -16.86 -26.17
CA THR A 22 -8.40 -16.16 -26.60
C THR A 22 -8.94 -15.29 -25.47
N MET A 23 -9.64 -14.19 -25.80
CA MET A 23 -10.21 -13.26 -24.82
C MET A 23 -11.07 -13.96 -23.73
N ASP A 24 -11.94 -14.89 -24.11
CA ASP A 24 -12.79 -15.60 -23.13
C ASP A 24 -11.98 -16.41 -22.13
N ARG A 25 -10.96 -17.14 -22.58
CA ARG A 25 -10.05 -17.91 -21.71
C ARG A 25 -9.22 -17.00 -20.83
N TRP A 26 -8.78 -15.85 -21.34
CA TRP A 26 -8.06 -14.86 -20.57
C TRP A 26 -8.94 -14.30 -19.45
N LEU A 27 -10.19 -13.90 -19.74
CA LEU A 27 -11.17 -13.45 -18.76
C LEU A 27 -11.47 -14.52 -17.70
N CYS A 28 -11.62 -15.78 -18.10
CA CYS A 28 -11.80 -16.89 -17.15
C CYS A 28 -10.59 -17.06 -16.22
N ARG A 29 -9.36 -16.99 -16.75
CA ARG A 29 -8.15 -17.09 -15.91
C ARG A 29 -8.03 -15.89 -14.98
N LEU A 30 -8.33 -14.67 -15.45
CA LEU A 30 -8.34 -13.46 -14.65
C LEU A 30 -9.34 -13.57 -13.49
N ASP A 31 -10.59 -13.99 -13.72
CA ASP A 31 -11.58 -14.18 -12.65
C ASP A 31 -11.12 -15.28 -11.66
N SER A 32 -10.57 -16.37 -12.17
CA SER A 32 -10.05 -17.48 -11.35
C SER A 32 -8.88 -17.07 -10.44
N SER A 33 -8.12 -16.04 -10.82
CA SER A 33 -7.05 -15.49 -10.00
C SER A 33 -7.57 -14.84 -8.72
N ARG A 34 -8.81 -14.32 -8.74
CA ARG A 34 -9.42 -13.53 -7.64
C ARG A 34 -8.68 -12.24 -7.28
N TRP A 35 -7.69 -11.80 -8.06
CA TRP A 35 -6.92 -10.59 -7.74
C TRP A 35 -7.82 -9.35 -7.62
N LEU A 36 -8.67 -9.12 -8.63
CA LEU A 36 -9.62 -8.00 -8.61
C LEU A 36 -10.65 -8.10 -7.48
N SER A 37 -10.93 -9.33 -7.01
CA SER A 37 -11.78 -9.52 -5.82
C SER A 37 -11.09 -9.03 -4.54
N HIS A 38 -9.77 -9.20 -4.43
CA HIS A 38 -8.98 -8.65 -3.32
C HIS A 38 -8.90 -7.13 -3.38
N VAL A 39 -8.67 -6.54 -4.56
CA VAL A 39 -8.69 -5.08 -4.77
C VAL A 39 -10.04 -4.51 -4.35
N LYS A 40 -11.13 -5.09 -4.85
CA LYS A 40 -12.49 -4.71 -4.47
C LYS A 40 -12.71 -4.79 -2.96
N ALA A 41 -12.32 -5.89 -2.32
CA ALA A 41 -12.51 -6.08 -0.88
C ALA A 41 -11.75 -5.04 -0.05
N ALA A 42 -10.51 -4.73 -0.44
CA ALA A 42 -9.69 -3.72 0.23
C ALA A 42 -10.32 -2.32 0.13
N LEU A 43 -10.67 -1.88 -1.08
CA LEU A 43 -11.33 -0.59 -1.30
C LEU A 43 -12.69 -0.52 -0.60
N SER A 44 -13.50 -1.58 -0.65
CA SER A 44 -14.81 -1.60 0.02
C SER A 44 -14.68 -1.44 1.54
N THR A 45 -13.69 -2.11 2.13
CA THR A 45 -13.43 -2.03 3.57
C THR A 45 -12.91 -0.64 3.96
N ALA A 46 -12.04 -0.05 3.15
CA ALA A 46 -11.55 1.31 3.34
C ALA A 46 -12.67 2.35 3.22
N CYS A 47 -13.57 2.21 2.24
CA CYS A 47 -14.76 3.05 2.09
C CYS A 47 -15.68 2.94 3.32
N LEU A 48 -15.90 1.74 3.84
CA LEU A 48 -16.72 1.55 5.04
C LEU A 48 -16.09 2.24 6.25
N ALA A 49 -14.79 2.05 6.47
CA ALA A 49 -14.07 2.74 7.55
C ALA A 49 -14.16 4.26 7.40
N ALA A 50 -13.90 4.79 6.19
CA ALA A 50 -14.02 6.21 5.90
C ALA A 50 -15.43 6.75 6.12
N GLN A 51 -16.47 5.99 5.75
CA GLN A 51 -17.87 6.38 5.94
C GLN A 51 -18.23 6.51 7.42
N CYS A 52 -17.85 5.55 8.25
CA CYS A 52 -18.07 5.62 9.69
C CYS A 52 -17.38 6.84 10.32
N LEU A 53 -16.20 7.22 9.82
CA LEU A 53 -15.43 8.37 10.31
C LEU A 53 -16.03 9.72 9.87
N ASP A 54 -16.32 9.86 8.57
CA ASP A 54 -16.73 11.12 7.96
C ASP A 54 -18.23 11.43 8.16
N ARG A 55 -19.09 10.42 8.01
CA ARG A 55 -20.55 10.61 7.99
C ARG A 55 -21.23 10.29 9.31
N GLU A 56 -20.74 9.29 10.03
CA GLU A 56 -21.35 8.83 11.29
C GLU A 56 -20.68 9.46 12.54
N GLY A 57 -19.49 10.04 12.38
CA GLY A 57 -18.71 10.60 13.49
C GLY A 57 -18.21 9.53 14.48
N CYS A 58 -18.17 8.27 14.06
CA CYS A 58 -17.78 7.13 14.87
C CYS A 58 -16.27 6.93 14.87
N LYS A 59 -15.72 6.48 16.01
CA LYS A 59 -14.33 5.99 16.07
C LYS A 59 -14.31 4.55 15.59
N VAL A 60 -13.58 4.27 14.51
CA VAL A 60 -13.46 2.93 13.93
C VAL A 60 -12.19 2.29 14.48
N LEU A 61 -12.23 1.00 14.84
CA LEU A 61 -11.02 0.22 15.10
C LEU A 61 -10.88 -0.82 13.98
N VAL A 62 -9.86 -0.67 13.15
CA VAL A 62 -9.54 -1.65 12.11
C VAL A 62 -8.54 -2.65 12.70
N HIS A 63 -8.84 -3.95 12.60
CA HIS A 63 -7.87 -4.99 12.93
C HIS A 63 -8.00 -6.16 11.96
N GLY A 64 -6.87 -6.62 11.42
CA GLY A 64 -6.76 -7.95 10.83
C GLY A 64 -6.80 -9.04 11.91
N ALA A 65 -6.83 -10.31 11.50
CA ALA A 65 -6.73 -11.45 12.42
C ALA A 65 -5.48 -11.39 13.32
N GLU A 66 -4.38 -10.85 12.79
CA GLU A 66 -3.11 -10.63 13.50
C GLU A 66 -2.71 -9.14 13.56
N GLY A 67 -3.57 -8.22 13.09
CA GLY A 67 -3.31 -6.78 13.11
C GLY A 67 -2.24 -6.24 12.15
N THR A 68 -1.53 -7.06 11.37
CA THR A 68 -0.32 -6.62 10.64
C THR A 68 -0.59 -6.03 9.25
N ASP A 69 -1.05 -6.82 8.28
CA ASP A 69 -0.88 -6.44 6.87
C ASP A 69 -2.19 -5.85 6.29
N THR A 70 -3.34 -6.45 6.60
CA THR A 70 -4.65 -5.96 6.14
C THR A 70 -5.08 -4.70 6.86
N THR A 71 -4.66 -4.53 8.12
CA THR A 71 -4.91 -3.30 8.88
C THR A 71 -4.28 -2.12 8.17
N LEU A 72 -2.98 -2.20 7.87
CA LEU A 72 -2.22 -1.12 7.21
C LEU A 72 -2.79 -0.79 5.82
N LEU A 73 -3.14 -1.80 5.04
CA LEU A 73 -3.80 -1.64 3.74
C LEU A 73 -5.07 -0.79 3.86
N VAL A 74 -5.97 -1.16 4.79
CA VAL A 74 -7.26 -0.48 4.97
C VAL A 74 -7.08 0.92 5.56
N THR A 75 -6.18 1.10 6.55
CA THR A 75 -5.97 2.40 7.19
C THR A 75 -5.29 3.40 6.28
N ALA A 76 -4.32 2.98 5.45
CA ALA A 76 -3.68 3.85 4.48
C ALA A 76 -4.65 4.26 3.35
N LEU A 77 -5.48 3.33 2.86
CA LEU A 77 -6.51 3.65 1.85
C LEU A 77 -7.59 4.58 2.41
N ALA A 78 -8.04 4.38 3.65
CA ALA A 78 -9.00 5.28 4.29
C ALA A 78 -8.43 6.70 4.44
N GLN A 79 -7.13 6.84 4.74
CA GLN A 79 -6.47 8.16 4.80
C GLN A 79 -6.42 8.85 3.44
N LEU A 80 -6.12 8.12 2.35
CA LEU A 80 -6.17 8.67 0.99
C LEU A 80 -7.59 9.13 0.58
N ILE A 81 -8.60 8.38 1.00
CA ILE A 81 -10.01 8.71 0.78
C ILE A 81 -10.39 10.00 1.50
N LEU A 82 -10.05 10.10 2.79
CA LEU A 82 -10.50 11.16 3.69
C LEU A 82 -9.68 12.44 3.59
N ASP A 83 -8.35 12.34 3.52
CA ASP A 83 -7.44 13.47 3.72
C ASP A 83 -6.78 13.89 2.39
N PRO A 84 -7.03 15.13 1.91
CA PRO A 84 -6.35 15.70 0.75
C PRO A 84 -4.83 15.80 0.91
N SER A 85 -4.30 15.92 2.13
CA SER A 85 -2.85 16.04 2.37
C SER A 85 -2.12 14.79 1.87
N CYS A 86 -2.70 13.61 2.10
CA CYS A 86 -2.18 12.31 1.70
C CYS A 86 -2.16 12.10 0.18
N ARG A 87 -2.83 12.97 -0.60
CA ARG A 87 -2.90 12.90 -2.06
C ARG A 87 -1.86 13.79 -2.77
N SER A 88 -1.14 14.61 -2.02
CA SER A 88 0.07 15.27 -2.50
C SER A 88 1.22 14.26 -2.63
N LEU A 89 2.21 14.54 -3.47
CA LEU A 89 3.39 13.66 -3.59
C LEU A 89 4.08 13.50 -2.25
N GLU A 90 4.32 14.61 -1.55
CA GLU A 90 4.99 14.63 -0.25
C GLU A 90 4.15 13.94 0.83
N GLY A 91 2.86 14.25 0.91
CA GLY A 91 1.96 13.61 1.88
C GLY A 91 1.76 12.10 1.63
N PHE A 92 1.83 11.64 0.38
CA PHE A 92 1.82 10.20 0.08
C PHE A 92 3.12 9.52 0.51
N GLN A 93 4.28 10.16 0.29
CA GLN A 93 5.56 9.66 0.80
C GLN A 93 5.57 9.61 2.34
N GLU A 94 5.05 10.64 3.02
CA GLU A 94 4.90 10.66 4.47
C GLU A 94 3.95 9.59 4.99
N LEU A 95 2.83 9.35 4.29
CA LEU A 95 1.91 8.25 4.60
C LEU A 95 2.61 6.89 4.50
N LEU A 96 3.40 6.67 3.45
CA LEU A 96 4.17 5.44 3.26
C LEU A 96 5.26 5.29 4.34
N GLU A 97 6.01 6.35 4.63
CA GLU A 97 7.03 6.32 5.67
C GLU A 97 6.40 6.00 7.03
N ARG A 98 5.32 6.69 7.41
CA ARG A 98 4.62 6.45 8.68
C ARG A 98 4.02 5.05 8.75
N GLU A 99 3.12 4.69 7.83
CA GLU A 99 2.27 3.49 7.99
C GLU A 99 2.99 2.21 7.60
N TRP A 100 3.84 2.24 6.56
CA TRP A 100 4.44 1.04 6.01
C TRP A 100 5.88 0.84 6.49
N ILE A 101 6.64 1.91 6.71
CA ILE A 101 8.09 1.84 6.98
C ILE A 101 8.41 2.03 8.48
N GLU A 102 7.77 2.98 9.16
CA GLU A 102 8.01 3.36 10.57
C GLU A 102 7.13 2.62 11.58
N VAL A 103 5.88 2.25 11.25
CA VAL A 103 5.00 1.49 12.17
C VAL A 103 5.55 0.08 12.40
N ARG A 104 6.47 0.01 13.37
CA ARG A 104 7.01 -1.19 14.03
C ARG A 104 7.16 -0.98 15.54
N GLY A 105 6.20 -0.26 16.14
CA GLY A 105 6.16 0.01 17.59
C GLY A 105 4.80 0.30 18.24
N ALA A 106 3.70 0.50 17.48
CA ALA A 106 2.39 0.74 18.08
C ALA A 106 1.28 0.14 17.21
N VAL A 107 0.44 -0.69 17.85
CA VAL A 107 -0.85 -1.14 17.35
C VAL A 107 -1.59 0.05 16.74
N SER A 108 -1.92 -0.04 15.44
CA SER A 108 -2.72 0.96 14.73
C SER A 108 -4.12 1.00 15.35
N ARG A 109 -4.27 1.76 16.43
CA ARG A 109 -5.56 2.24 16.89
C ARG A 109 -5.92 3.36 15.93
N VAL A 110 -6.89 3.11 15.06
CA VAL A 110 -7.56 4.15 14.28
C VAL A 110 -8.29 5.07 15.28
N GLY A 111 -7.56 6.02 15.83
CA GLY A 111 -8.06 7.35 16.07
C GLY A 111 -7.56 8.14 14.89
N VAL A 112 -8.43 8.44 13.93
CA VAL A 112 -8.12 9.39 12.86
C VAL A 112 -7.71 10.70 13.52
N ALA A 113 -6.40 10.92 13.63
CA ALA A 113 -5.82 12.19 14.05
C ALA A 113 -5.86 13.15 12.85
N ALA A 114 -7.06 13.34 12.31
CA ALA A 114 -7.39 14.38 11.34
C ALA A 114 -8.71 15.02 11.79
N ARG A 115 -8.74 15.48 13.04
CA ARG A 115 -9.45 16.69 13.53
C ARG A 115 -9.18 16.83 15.02
N LEU A 116 -8.72 18.03 15.39
CA LEU A 116 -8.45 18.54 16.73
C LEU A 116 -7.16 18.04 17.41
N GLY A 117 -6.25 18.99 17.61
CA GLY A 117 -5.29 18.89 18.69
C GLY A 117 -6.01 18.62 20.02
N ALA A 118 -5.30 17.89 20.88
CA ALA A 118 -5.63 17.49 22.25
C ALA A 118 -6.09 16.04 22.46
N LEU A 119 -5.25 15.34 23.23
CA LEU A 119 -5.55 14.21 24.14
C LEU A 119 -5.68 12.80 23.53
N THR A 120 -4.54 12.14 23.37
CA THR A 120 -4.45 10.67 23.56
C THR A 120 -3.55 10.37 24.76
N ARG A 121 -4.18 10.04 25.89
CA ARG A 121 -3.50 9.41 27.04
C ARG A 121 -2.98 8.03 26.62
N ARG A 122 -1.70 7.80 26.89
CA ARG A 122 -0.96 6.54 26.64
C ARG A 122 -1.43 5.48 27.64
N HIS A 123 -1.88 4.32 27.15
CA HIS A 123 -1.93 3.08 27.93
C HIS A 123 -0.99 2.06 27.26
N PRO A 124 -0.08 1.40 28.00
CA PRO A 124 0.87 0.47 27.43
C PRO A 124 0.24 -0.92 27.27
N CYS A 125 0.26 -1.48 26.06
CA CYS A 125 0.00 -2.90 25.81
C CYS A 125 1.11 -3.46 24.91
N HIS A 126 1.53 -4.70 25.20
CA HIS A 126 2.71 -5.37 24.66
C HIS A 126 2.79 -5.38 23.12
N PRO A 127 3.99 -5.28 22.52
CA PRO A 127 4.17 -5.13 21.08
C PRO A 127 4.24 -6.49 20.38
N GLN A 128 3.31 -6.77 19.46
CA GLN A 128 3.54 -7.73 18.40
C GLN A 128 3.06 -7.19 17.04
N ALA A 129 4.05 -7.09 16.14
CA ALA A 129 4.00 -7.24 14.69
C ALA A 129 3.65 -6.02 13.79
N GLY A 130 4.51 -5.83 12.78
CA GLY A 130 4.39 -4.91 11.63
C GLY A 130 4.83 -5.63 10.33
N HIS A 131 4.66 -5.00 9.15
CA HIS A 131 4.82 -5.66 7.84
C HIS A 131 6.29 -6.06 7.54
N PRO A 132 6.64 -7.34 7.28
CA PRO A 132 8.02 -7.78 7.10
C PRO A 132 8.47 -7.75 5.62
N PHE A 133 8.82 -6.57 5.10
CA PHE A 133 9.22 -6.38 3.69
C PHE A 133 10.32 -7.34 3.21
N GLN A 134 11.42 -7.50 3.96
CA GLN A 134 12.53 -8.38 3.55
C GLN A 134 12.18 -9.87 3.66
N LEU A 135 11.23 -10.25 4.51
CA LEU A 135 10.71 -11.63 4.55
C LEU A 135 9.70 -11.91 3.41
N ARG A 136 9.14 -10.85 2.83
CA ARG A 136 8.10 -10.88 1.79
C ARG A 136 8.67 -10.69 0.37
N CYS A 137 9.88 -10.14 0.25
CA CYS A 137 10.56 -9.80 -1.02
C CYS A 137 11.99 -10.40 -1.15
N ALA A 138 12.37 -11.39 -0.33
CA ALA A 138 13.76 -11.89 -0.33
C ALA A 138 14.07 -12.84 -1.48
N ARG A 139 14.88 -12.39 -2.45
CA ARG A 139 15.78 -13.28 -3.21
C ARG A 139 16.98 -13.67 -2.35
N SER A 140 16.85 -14.64 -1.45
CA SER A 140 18.03 -15.35 -0.94
C SER A 140 18.63 -16.20 -2.06
N ALA A 141 19.94 -16.09 -2.28
CA ALA A 141 20.72 -16.85 -3.28
C ALA A 141 20.83 -18.37 -3.00
N SER A 142 19.80 -18.96 -2.38
CA SER A 142 19.67 -20.39 -2.15
C SER A 142 18.28 -20.83 -2.63
N PRO A 143 18.19 -21.72 -3.64
CA PRO A 143 16.90 -22.17 -4.18
C PRO A 143 16.06 -23.01 -3.19
N HIS A 144 16.58 -23.28 -1.99
CA HIS A 144 15.91 -24.10 -0.96
C HIS A 144 15.21 -23.28 0.15
N ALA A 145 15.16 -21.94 0.04
CA ALA A 145 14.56 -21.06 1.05
C ALA A 145 13.37 -20.22 0.54
N ARG A 146 12.51 -20.77 -0.34
CA ARG A 146 11.19 -20.17 -0.65
C ARG A 146 10.27 -20.29 0.57
N GLY A 147 10.41 -19.36 1.51
CA GLY A 147 9.72 -19.35 2.79
C GLY A 147 8.22 -19.06 2.68
N LYS A 148 7.44 -19.63 3.61
CA LYS A 148 5.96 -19.59 3.76
C LYS A 148 5.34 -18.19 3.98
N GLN A 149 6.05 -17.10 3.69
CA GLN A 149 5.79 -15.75 4.19
C GLN A 149 6.02 -14.64 3.15
N GLU A 150 5.69 -14.87 1.88
CA GLU A 150 5.57 -13.80 0.89
C GLU A 150 4.07 -13.59 0.60
N ALA A 151 3.61 -12.34 0.65
CA ALA A 151 2.24 -11.95 0.34
C ALA A 151 2.30 -10.54 -0.23
N PRO A 152 1.76 -10.30 -1.43
CA PRO A 152 1.95 -9.05 -2.17
C PRO A 152 0.99 -7.96 -1.65
N VAL A 153 0.96 -7.72 -0.34
CA VAL A 153 0.02 -6.78 0.29
C VAL A 153 0.36 -5.34 -0.07
N PHE A 154 1.65 -5.00 -0.16
CA PHE A 154 2.08 -3.70 -0.64
C PHE A 154 1.71 -3.48 -2.11
N LEU A 155 1.87 -4.50 -2.97
CA LEU A 155 1.38 -4.43 -4.36
C LEU A 155 -0.14 -4.27 -4.42
N LEU A 156 -0.89 -4.99 -3.59
CA LEU A 156 -2.34 -4.83 -3.50
C LEU A 156 -2.73 -3.41 -3.08
N PHE A 157 -1.97 -2.79 -2.17
CA PHE A 157 -2.13 -1.38 -1.81
C PHE A 157 -1.88 -0.47 -3.02
N LEU A 158 -0.76 -0.63 -3.72
CA LEU A 158 -0.43 0.18 -4.90
C LEU A 158 -1.49 0.05 -6.00
N ASP A 159 -2.00 -1.17 -6.25
CA ASP A 159 -3.11 -1.39 -7.18
C ASP A 159 -4.36 -0.61 -6.75
N CYS A 160 -4.74 -0.67 -5.46
CA CYS A 160 -5.85 0.13 -4.95
C CYS A 160 -5.63 1.64 -5.13
N VAL A 161 -4.40 2.14 -4.95
CA VAL A 161 -4.06 3.56 -5.20
C VAL A 161 -4.17 3.88 -6.69
N TRP A 162 -3.75 2.98 -7.58
CA TRP A 162 -3.94 3.12 -9.02
C TRP A 162 -5.43 3.17 -9.39
N GLN A 163 -6.28 2.33 -8.78
CA GLN A 163 -7.74 2.42 -8.98
C GLN A 163 -8.28 3.80 -8.56
N LEU A 164 -7.81 4.36 -7.43
CA LEU A 164 -8.19 5.71 -6.99
C LEU A 164 -7.75 6.77 -8.02
N GLY A 165 -6.51 6.70 -8.51
CA GLY A 165 -6.00 7.61 -9.53
C GLY A 165 -6.81 7.58 -10.82
N ARG A 166 -7.28 6.39 -11.23
CA ARG A 166 -8.14 6.23 -12.41
C ARG A 166 -9.55 6.79 -12.23
N GLN A 167 -10.15 6.58 -11.06
CA GLN A 167 -11.49 7.11 -10.78
C GLN A 167 -11.47 8.62 -10.48
N PHE A 168 -10.34 9.15 -10.00
CA PHE A 168 -10.16 10.55 -9.64
C PHE A 168 -8.90 11.16 -10.31
N PRO A 169 -8.90 11.33 -11.65
CA PRO A 169 -7.71 11.69 -12.43
C PRO A 169 -7.10 13.06 -12.06
N PHE A 170 -7.85 13.94 -11.39
CA PHE A 170 -7.37 15.26 -10.97
C PHE A 170 -6.98 15.32 -9.48
N SER A 171 -7.30 14.30 -8.67
CA SER A 171 -7.22 14.41 -7.19
C SER A 171 -5.89 13.94 -6.60
N LEU A 172 -5.09 13.16 -7.34
CA LEU A 172 -3.78 12.68 -6.89
C LEU A 172 -2.69 13.49 -7.61
N GLN A 173 -1.74 14.02 -6.85
CA GLN A 173 -0.63 14.83 -7.38
C GLN A 173 0.44 13.98 -8.07
N PHE A 174 0.45 12.68 -7.81
CA PHE A 174 1.37 11.73 -8.40
C PHE A 174 0.67 10.79 -9.38
N GLY A 175 1.42 10.28 -10.35
CA GLY A 175 0.94 9.36 -11.37
C GLY A 175 1.39 7.91 -11.16
N GLU A 176 1.01 7.07 -12.11
CA GLU A 176 1.34 5.63 -12.16
C GLU A 176 2.85 5.36 -12.09
N GLN A 177 3.67 6.21 -12.71
CA GLN A 177 5.14 6.06 -12.72
C GLN A 177 5.74 6.03 -11.31
N LEU A 178 5.15 6.78 -10.36
CA LEU A 178 5.58 6.70 -8.96
C LEU A 178 5.26 5.32 -8.38
N LEU A 179 4.07 4.80 -8.64
CA LEU A 179 3.62 3.51 -8.10
C LEU A 179 4.48 2.36 -8.61
N LEU A 180 4.84 2.37 -9.90
CA LEU A 180 5.77 1.41 -10.51
C LEU A 180 7.16 1.51 -9.87
N THR A 181 7.68 2.73 -9.72
CA THR A 181 8.99 2.96 -9.10
C THR A 181 9.02 2.50 -7.64
N LEU A 182 7.93 2.71 -6.90
CA LEU A 182 7.78 2.22 -5.52
C LEU A 182 7.71 0.69 -5.48
N PHE A 183 7.01 0.06 -6.42
CA PHE A 183 6.95 -1.40 -6.52
C PHE A 183 8.34 -2.00 -6.79
N ASP A 184 9.07 -1.47 -7.78
CA ASP A 184 10.41 -1.92 -8.12
C ASP A 184 11.35 -1.79 -6.92
N ASN A 185 11.34 -0.64 -6.24
CA ASN A 185 12.17 -0.41 -5.06
C ASN A 185 11.69 -1.17 -3.81
N ALA A 186 10.45 -1.63 -3.73
CA ALA A 186 10.01 -2.50 -2.65
C ALA A 186 10.53 -3.94 -2.83
N TYR A 187 10.82 -4.38 -4.06
CA TYR A 187 11.30 -5.72 -4.35
C TYR A 187 12.83 -5.79 -4.54
N ALA A 188 13.41 -4.79 -5.22
CA ALA A 188 14.84 -4.65 -5.44
C ALA A 188 15.23 -3.17 -5.42
N SER A 189 15.97 -2.75 -4.40
CA SER A 189 16.40 -1.35 -4.29
C SER A 189 17.88 -1.23 -3.95
N ALA A 190 18.49 -0.19 -4.51
CA ALA A 190 19.78 0.32 -4.08
C ALA A 190 19.68 1.22 -2.82
N TYR A 191 18.46 1.50 -2.36
CA TYR A 191 18.17 2.40 -1.23
C TYR A 191 17.78 1.63 0.04
N GLY A 192 18.03 2.25 1.20
CA GLY A 192 17.69 1.67 2.49
C GLY A 192 16.22 1.79 2.90
N THR A 193 15.41 2.47 2.10
CA THR A 193 14.02 2.84 2.43
C THR A 193 13.15 1.62 2.71
N PHE A 194 13.24 0.56 1.92
CA PHE A 194 12.46 -0.67 2.10
C PHE A 194 13.25 -1.85 2.73
N LEU A 195 14.47 -1.61 3.23
CA LEU A 195 15.30 -2.64 3.85
C LEU A 195 14.88 -2.95 5.30
N CYS A 196 15.06 -4.22 5.71
CA CYS A 196 14.89 -4.79 7.06
C CYS A 196 13.44 -5.12 7.52
N ASN A 197 13.33 -6.06 8.47
CA ASN A 197 12.07 -6.59 9.03
C ASN A 197 11.66 -6.00 10.39
N SER A 198 12.53 -5.23 11.08
CA SER A 198 12.12 -4.40 12.23
C SER A 198 12.85 -3.05 12.35
N GLU A 199 12.26 -2.05 13.05
CA GLU A 199 13.00 -0.82 13.44
C GLU A 199 14.22 -1.18 14.29
N ARG A 200 14.05 -2.16 15.18
CA ARG A 200 15.13 -2.75 15.97
C ARG A 200 16.25 -3.32 15.09
N GLU A 201 15.93 -3.92 13.94
CA GLU A 201 16.92 -4.42 12.97
C GLU A 201 17.54 -3.28 12.15
N ARG A 202 16.77 -2.26 11.73
CA ARG A 202 17.31 -1.06 11.05
C ARG A 202 18.33 -0.32 11.92
N SER A 203 18.03 -0.18 13.22
CA SER A 203 18.84 0.57 14.19
C SER A 203 20.00 -0.24 14.77
N VAL A 204 19.82 -1.56 15.01
CA VAL A 204 20.82 -2.39 15.70
C VAL A 204 21.67 -3.23 14.75
N LEU A 205 21.13 -3.68 13.60
CA LEU A 205 21.80 -4.66 12.73
C LEU A 205 22.36 -4.07 11.43
N CYS A 206 21.74 -3.05 10.84
CA CYS A 206 22.12 -2.57 9.50
C CYS A 206 22.63 -1.13 9.42
N LYS A 207 22.60 -0.33 10.50
CA LYS A 207 23.00 1.09 10.51
C LYS A 207 22.47 1.87 9.29
N VAL A 208 21.22 1.63 8.91
CA VAL A 208 20.66 2.03 7.60
C VAL A 208 20.77 3.54 7.38
N LYS A 209 20.50 4.34 8.41
CA LYS A 209 20.60 5.82 8.34
C LYS A 209 22.01 6.33 8.07
N GLU A 210 23.05 5.56 8.44
CA GLU A 210 24.46 5.95 8.29
C GLU A 210 25.10 5.33 7.04
N SER A 211 24.52 4.25 6.52
CA SER A 211 25.17 3.37 5.52
C SER A 211 24.44 3.33 4.17
N THR A 212 23.26 3.93 4.07
CA THR A 212 22.41 3.84 2.86
C THR A 212 21.76 5.17 2.52
N HIS A 213 21.48 5.38 1.24
CA HIS A 213 20.73 6.54 0.77
C HIS A 213 19.22 6.30 0.90
N SER A 214 18.48 7.39 1.15
CA SER A 214 17.01 7.38 1.15
C SER A 214 16.46 7.50 -0.27
N LEU A 215 15.52 6.63 -0.63
CA LEU A 215 14.78 6.70 -1.89
C LEU A 215 14.07 8.05 -2.03
N TRP A 216 13.50 8.58 -0.94
CA TRP A 216 12.82 9.88 -0.94
C TRP A 216 13.77 11.02 -1.34
N GLY A 217 15.03 10.96 -0.91
CA GLY A 217 16.04 11.96 -1.27
C GLY A 217 16.37 11.97 -2.77
N TRP A 218 16.25 10.81 -3.43
CA TRP A 218 16.41 10.70 -4.88
C TRP A 218 15.13 11.08 -5.64
N LEU A 219 13.97 10.56 -5.23
CA LEU A 219 12.68 10.87 -5.86
C LEU A 219 12.33 12.36 -5.83
N ASN A 220 12.76 13.06 -4.79
CA ASN A 220 12.47 14.49 -4.60
C ASN A 220 13.47 15.42 -5.29
N GLN A 221 14.48 14.89 -6.00
CA GLN A 221 15.33 15.72 -6.87
C GLN A 221 14.47 16.38 -7.96
N PRO A 222 14.66 17.68 -8.25
CA PRO A 222 13.78 18.41 -9.17
C PRO A 222 13.63 17.75 -10.56
N GLU A 223 14.71 17.21 -11.11
CA GLU A 223 14.74 16.55 -12.42
C GLU A 223 13.93 15.23 -12.43
N GLU A 224 13.95 14.52 -11.31
CA GLU A 224 13.33 13.21 -11.16
C GLU A 224 11.86 13.35 -10.73
N LYS A 225 11.58 14.27 -9.79
CA LYS A 225 10.25 14.58 -9.26
C LYS A 225 9.23 14.86 -10.37
N GLN A 226 9.62 15.59 -11.43
CA GLN A 226 8.72 15.94 -12.54
C GLN A 226 8.14 14.72 -13.25
N LYS A 227 8.85 13.59 -13.30
CA LYS A 227 8.39 12.36 -13.96
C LYS A 227 7.22 11.69 -13.24
N TYR A 228 7.10 11.96 -11.94
CA TYR A 228 6.11 11.35 -11.07
C TYR A 228 4.87 12.21 -10.88
N LEU A 229 4.92 13.50 -11.24
CA LEU A 229 3.80 14.40 -11.04
C LEU A 229 2.72 14.17 -12.08
N ASN A 230 1.48 14.22 -11.63
CA ASN A 230 0.30 14.23 -12.48
C ASN A 230 0.06 15.66 -13.00
N PRO A 231 0.21 15.92 -14.31
CA PRO A 231 0.00 17.26 -14.87
C PRO A 231 -1.46 17.74 -14.79
N LEU A 232 -2.41 16.81 -14.60
CA LEU A 232 -3.82 17.13 -14.43
C LEU A 232 -4.19 17.43 -12.96
N TYR A 233 -3.24 17.37 -12.03
CA TYR A 233 -3.56 17.55 -10.62
C TYR A 233 -4.20 18.92 -10.32
N SER A 234 -5.34 18.87 -9.65
CA SER A 234 -6.01 20.02 -9.05
C SER A 234 -6.33 19.69 -7.59
N HIS A 235 -5.99 20.60 -6.67
CA HIS A 235 -6.25 20.37 -5.26
C HIS A 235 -7.75 20.17 -5.01
N ASN A 236 -8.12 18.96 -4.56
CA ASN A 236 -9.49 18.59 -4.24
C ASN A 236 -9.64 18.42 -2.71
N PRO A 237 -10.25 19.38 -2.00
CA PRO A 237 -10.39 19.32 -0.55
C PRO A 237 -11.43 18.31 -0.06
N LEU A 238 -12.23 17.74 -0.97
CA LEU A 238 -13.34 16.84 -0.65
C LEU A 238 -12.86 15.41 -0.44
N VAL A 239 -13.63 14.64 0.32
CA VAL A 239 -13.49 13.19 0.45
C VAL A 239 -13.79 12.53 -0.90
N ILE A 240 -12.95 11.58 -1.32
CA ILE A 240 -13.12 10.84 -2.58
C ILE A 240 -13.76 9.47 -2.34
N TRP A 241 -14.95 9.23 -2.88
CA TRP A 241 -15.69 7.98 -2.68
C TRP A 241 -15.59 7.08 -3.93
N PRO A 242 -14.60 6.17 -4.03
CA PRO A 242 -14.46 5.32 -5.20
C PRO A 242 -15.65 4.36 -5.33
N SER A 243 -16.07 4.12 -6.58
CA SER A 243 -16.96 3.01 -6.89
C SER A 243 -16.20 1.68 -6.75
N VAL A 244 -16.79 0.77 -5.99
CA VAL A 244 -16.27 -0.59 -5.72
C VAL A 244 -17.10 -1.67 -6.41
N GLU A 245 -17.89 -1.29 -7.41
CA GLU A 245 -18.60 -2.23 -8.26
C GLU A 245 -17.61 -3.02 -9.13
N PRO A 246 -17.88 -4.31 -9.45
CA PRO A 246 -16.95 -5.10 -10.26
C PRO A 246 -16.57 -4.44 -11.59
N GLN A 247 -17.50 -3.73 -12.24
CA GLN A 247 -17.26 -3.00 -13.49
C GLN A 247 -16.36 -1.77 -13.37
N SER A 248 -16.21 -1.18 -12.17
CA SER A 248 -15.35 0.00 -11.96
C SER A 248 -13.90 -0.38 -11.65
N ILE A 249 -13.64 -1.62 -11.25
CA ILE A 249 -12.31 -2.15 -10.95
C ILE A 249 -11.74 -2.79 -12.23
N GLN A 250 -10.55 -2.35 -12.64
CA GLN A 250 -9.90 -2.90 -13.83
C GLN A 250 -8.54 -3.48 -13.49
N LEU A 251 -8.04 -4.38 -14.35
CA LEU A 251 -6.68 -4.89 -14.22
C LEU A 251 -5.68 -3.75 -14.46
N TRP A 252 -4.76 -3.56 -13.52
CA TRP A 252 -3.60 -2.71 -13.71
C TRP A 252 -2.60 -3.42 -14.65
N GLN A 253 -2.38 -2.85 -15.84
CA GLN A 253 -1.56 -3.44 -16.90
C GLN A 253 -0.10 -2.97 -16.92
N GLY A 254 0.19 -1.86 -16.21
CA GLY A 254 1.48 -1.18 -16.22
C GLY A 254 2.60 -1.91 -15.50
#